data_AF-A0A5B2TBD8-F1
#
_entry.id   AF-A0A5B2TBD8-F1
#
_cell.length_a   1.000
_cell.length_b   1.000
_cell.length_c   1.000
_cell.angle_alpha   90.00
_cell.angle_beta   90.00
_cell.angle_gamma   90.00
#
_symmetry.space_group_name_H-M   'P 1'
#
loop_
_entity.id
_entity.type
_entity.pdbx_description
1 polymer ?
#
loop_
_entity_poly.entity_id
_entity_poly.type
_entity_poly.pdbx_seq_one_letter_code
_entity_poly.pdbx_strand_id
1 'polypeptide(L)' 'MLQEPRLRSLQERHASLERQIAAEGQRPQPDAGTLGRLKRAKLRLKEEMHRLRPAR' A
#
# COMPACT_ATOMS: atom_id res chain seq x y z
N MET A 1 -24.61 0.88 -0.46
CA MET A 1 -23.32 0.54 -1.10
C MET A 1 -22.17 1.27 -0.40
N LEU A 2 -21.72 0.76 0.76
CA LEU A 2 -20.76 1.47 1.62
C LEU A 2 -19.33 0.92 1.55
N GLN A 3 -19.14 -0.24 0.90
CA GLN A 3 -17.84 -0.91 0.79
C GLN A 3 -16.96 -0.32 -0.32
N GLU A 4 -17.56 0.17 -1.41
CA GLU A 4 -16.87 0.79 -2.54
C GLU A 4 -16.01 2.03 -2.19
N PRO A 5 -16.51 3.03 -1.43
CA PRO A 5 -15.68 4.19 -1.09
C PRO A 5 -14.51 3.82 -0.17
N ARG A 6 -14.72 2.86 0.75
CA ARG A 6 -13.67 2.39 1.65
C ARG A 6 -12.59 1.62 0.88
N LEU A 7 -12.97 0.79 -0.08
CA LEU A 7 -12.03 0.06 -0.95
C LEU A 7 -11.23 1.03 -1.84
N ARG A 8 -11.88 2.03 -2.43
CA ARG A 8 -11.23 3.11 -3.21
C ARG A 8 -10.16 3.83 -2.41
N SER A 9 -10.46 4.27 -1.18
CA SER A 9 -9.48 4.95 -0.33
C SER A 9 -8.28 4.06 0.02
N LEU A 10 -8.51 2.76 0.24
CA LEU A 10 -7.41 1.81 0.50
C LEU A 10 -6.56 1.60 -0.75
N GLN A 11 -7.16 1.51 -1.94
CA GLN A 11 -6.45 1.42 -3.21
C GLN A 11 -5.59 2.66 -3.48
N GLU A 12 -6.11 3.86 -3.22
CA GLU A 12 -5.35 5.11 -3.36
C GLU A 12 -4.15 5.16 -2.42
N ARG A 13 -4.35 4.78 -1.15
CA ARG A 13 -3.25 4.68 -0.17
C ARG A 13 -2.20 3.65 -0.60
N HIS A 14 -2.64 2.49 -1.10
CA HIS A 14 -1.75 1.47 -1.63
C HIS A 14 -0.94 1.99 -2.83
N ALA A 15 -1.58 2.68 -3.77
CA ALA A 15 -0.89 3.27 -4.93
C ALA A 15 0.12 4.36 -4.51
N SER A 16 -0.19 5.16 -3.48
CA SER A 16 0.74 6.14 -2.92
C SER A 16 1.97 5.47 -2.30
N LEU A 17 1.79 4.39 -1.54
CA LEU A 17 2.90 3.64 -0.95
C LEU A 17 3.78 2.97 -2.01
N GLU A 18 3.19 2.43 -3.08
CA GLU A 18 3.94 1.90 -4.23
C GLU A 18 4.85 2.95 -4.87
N ARG A 19 4.31 4.16 -5.09
CA ARG A 19 5.10 5.28 -5.64
C ARG A 19 6.24 5.67 -4.71
N GLN A 20 6.00 5.72 -3.40
CA GLN A 20 7.04 6.03 -2.41
C GLN A 20 8.14 4.95 -2.39
N ILE A 21 7.76 3.67 -2.46
CA ILE A 21 8.72 2.55 -2.53
C ILE A 21 9.54 2.64 -3.82
N ALA A 22 8.91 2.90 -4.96
CA ALA A 22 9.59 3.02 -6.24
C ALA A 22 10.52 4.23 -6.27
N ALA A 23 10.07 5.39 -5.79
CA ALA A 23 10.89 6.59 -5.68
C ALA A 23 12.09 6.37 -4.78
N GLU A 24 11.90 5.76 -3.60
CA GLU A 24 12.98 5.47 -2.66
C GLU A 24 13.96 4.43 -3.23
N GLY A 25 13.46 3.41 -3.94
CA GLY A 25 14.30 2.40 -4.59
C GLY A 25 15.10 2.92 -5.79
N GLN A 26 14.68 4.02 -6.40
CA GLN A 26 15.43 4.71 -7.47
C GLN A 26 16.52 5.65 -6.93
N ARG A 27 16.55 5.91 -5.61
CA ARG A 27 17.56 6.80 -5.04
C ARG A 27 18.93 6.12 -5.10
N PRO A 28 20.01 6.89 -5.36
CA PRO A 28 21.38 6.35 -5.37
C PRO A 28 21.78 5.70 -4.05
N GLN A 29 21.22 6.20 -2.94
CA GLN A 29 21.37 5.62 -1.61
C GLN A 29 19.97 5.41 -0.99
N PRO A 30 19.35 4.25 -1.22
CA PRO A 30 18.03 3.97 -0.70
C PRO A 30 18.07 3.74 0.82
N ASP A 31 17.16 4.37 1.56
CA ASP A 31 16.98 4.07 2.98
C ASP A 31 16.23 2.73 3.13
N ALA A 32 16.99 1.68 3.44
CA ALA A 32 16.47 0.34 3.66
C ALA A 32 15.46 0.27 4.83
N GLY A 33 15.61 1.11 5.86
CA GLY A 33 14.69 1.20 6.98
C GLY A 33 13.35 1.80 6.56
N THR A 34 13.39 2.87 5.77
CA THR A 34 12.21 3.50 5.18
C THR A 34 11.51 2.56 4.19
N LEU A 35 12.26 1.91 3.27
CA LEU A 35 11.73 0.87 2.39
C LEU A 35 11.05 -0.27 3.15
N GLY A 36 11.67 -0.75 4.24
CA GLY A 36 11.09 -1.81 5.08
C GLY A 36 9.81 -1.37 5.79
N ARG A 37 9.72 -0.10 6.22
CA ARG A 37 8.48 0.45 6.79
C ARG A 37 7.39 0.59 5.72
N LEU A 38 7.71 1.12 4.55
CA LEU A 38 6.78 1.29 3.43
C LEU A 38 6.23 -0.04 2.92
N LYS A 39 7.10 -1.05 2.74
CA LYS A 39 6.69 -2.40 2.32
C LYS A 39 5.75 -3.06 3.33
N ARG A 40 6.01 -2.91 4.64
CA ARG A 40 5.12 -3.41 5.70
C ARG A 40 3.77 -2.70 5.70
N ALA A 41 3.76 -1.38 5.52
CA ALA A 41 2.51 -0.62 5.39
C ALA A 41 1.71 -1.06 4.17
N LYS A 42 2.37 -1.29 3.02
CA LYS A 42 1.75 -1.81 1.80
C LYS A 42 1.13 -3.20 2.04
N LEU A 43 1.84 -4.09 2.74
CA LEU A 43 1.35 -5.43 3.06
C LEU A 43 0.06 -5.37 3.89
N ARG A 44 0.04 -4.56 4.96
CA ARG A 44 -1.17 -4.37 5.81
C ARG A 44 -2.37 -3.84 5.02
N LEU A 45 -2.14 -2.87 4.13
CA LEU A 45 -3.18 -2.35 3.25
C LEU A 45 -3.73 -3.42 2.30
N LYS A 46 -2.85 -4.26 1.75
CA LYS A 46 -3.24 -5.39 0.89
C LYS A 46 -4.09 -6.40 1.65
N GLU A 47 -3.73 -6.71 2.89
CA GLU A 47 -4.51 -7.59 3.77
C GLU A 47 -5.89 -7.00 4.09
N GLU A 48 -5.96 -5.70 4.41
CA GLU A 48 -7.23 -5.01 4.69
C GLU A 48 -8.14 -5.00 3.46
N MET A 49 -7.60 -4.73 2.27
CA MET A 49 -8.36 -4.83 1.02
C MET A 49 -8.84 -6.26 0.77
N HIS A 50 -8.01 -7.27 1.06
CA HIS A 50 -8.40 -8.67 0.89
C HIS A 50 -9.52 -9.06 1.86
N ARG A 51 -9.47 -8.60 3.12
CA ARG A 51 -10.55 -8.81 4.10
C ARG A 51 -11.86 -8.13 3.69
N LEU A 52 -11.78 -6.94 3.09
CA LEU A 52 -12.94 -6.19 2.62
C LEU A 52 -13.47 -6.70 1.29
N ARG A 53 -12.67 -7.44 0.52
CA ARG A 53 -13.13 -8.10 -0.69
C ARG A 53 -13.87 -9.37 -0.26
N PRO A 54 -15.19 -9.47 -0.47
CA PRO A 54 -15.88 -10.72 -0.19
C PRO A 54 -15.23 -11.80 -1.04
N ALA A 55 -14.74 -12.87 -0.39
CA ALA A 55 -14.38 -14.11 -1.06
C ALA A 55 -15.67 -14.59 -1.72
N ARG A 56 -15.72 -14.46 -3.05
CA ARG A 56 -16.82 -14.93 -3.86
C ARG A 56 -16.56 -16.38 -4.25
#